data_AF-K1UBA6-F1
#
_entry.id   AF-K1UBA6-F1
#
_cell.length_a   1.000
_cell.length_b   1.000
_cell.length_c   1.000
_cell.angle_alpha   90.00
_cell.angle_beta   90.00
_cell.angle_gamma   90.00
#
_symmetry.space_group_name_H-M   'P 1'
#
loop_
_entity.id
_entity.type
_entity.pdbx_description
1 polymer ?
#
loop_
_entity_poly.entity_id
_entity_poly.type
_entity_poly.pdbx_seq_one_letter_code
_entity_poly.pdbx_strand_id
1 'polypeptide(L)' 'ERGWSCAFFENTRKPAGLGGKIMVAMMNFGHSAMAEWGLHFLQPAPDAMVLDCGCGGGANIKKL' A
#
# COMPACT_ATOMS: atom_id res chain seq x y z
N GLU A 1 -1.99 25.55 13.96
CA GLU A 1 -1.28 24.40 13.39
C GLU A 1 -2.16 23.16 13.54
N ARG A 2 -2.91 22.76 12.50
CA ARG A 2 -3.83 21.61 12.58
C ARG A 2 -3.07 20.34 12.19
N GLY A 3 -2.20 19.89 13.10
CA GLY A 3 -1.56 18.58 12.99
C GLY A 3 -2.64 17.51 12.94
N TRP A 4 -2.52 16.59 11.99
CA TRP A 4 -3.41 15.46 11.83
C TRP A 4 -3.57 14.74 13.18
N SER A 5 -4.80 14.43 13.57
CA SER A 5 -5.02 13.80 14.86
C SER A 5 -4.34 12.44 14.90
N CYS A 6 -3.85 12.05 16.08
CA CYS A 6 -3.25 10.73 16.31
C CYS A 6 -4.17 9.59 15.78
N ALA A 7 -5.49 9.76 15.92
CA ALA A 7 -6.51 8.84 15.42
C ALA A 7 -6.53 8.66 13.90
N PHE A 8 -6.11 9.65 13.10
CA PHE A 8 -6.00 9.45 11.65
C PHE A 8 -4.86 8.48 11.33
N PHE A 9 -3.69 8.68 11.94
CA PHE A 9 -2.51 7.84 11.72
C PHE A 9 -2.66 6.42 12.26
N GLU A 10 -3.52 6.17 13.25
CA GLU A 10 -3.84 4.79 13.68
C GLU A 10 -4.39 3.91 12.55
N ASN A 11 -4.98 4.51 11.51
CA ASN A 11 -5.42 3.78 10.32
C ASN A 11 -4.26 3.17 9.50
N THR A 12 -3.01 3.62 9.67
CA THR A 12 -1.84 2.95 9.06
C THR A 12 -1.65 1.54 9.59
N ARG A 13 -2.10 1.27 10.83
CA ARG A 13 -2.02 -0.06 11.47
C ARG A 13 -3.22 -0.93 11.13
N LYS A 14 -4.44 -0.39 11.29
CA LYS A 14 -5.69 -1.10 11.01
C LYS A 14 -6.67 -0.14 10.35
N PRO A 15 -6.66 -0.02 9.01
CA PRO A 15 -7.51 0.92 8.31
C PRO A 15 -8.99 0.54 8.48
N ALA A 16 -9.79 1.48 8.98
CA ALA A 16 -11.23 1.29 9.19
C ALA A 16 -12.03 2.54 8.79
N GLY A 17 -13.30 2.33 8.41
CA GLY A 17 -14.20 3.41 8.03
C GLY A 17 -13.71 4.23 6.82
N LEU A 18 -14.17 5.48 6.71
CA LEU A 18 -13.81 6.37 5.61
C LEU A 18 -12.35 6.85 5.71
N GLY A 19 -11.88 7.17 6.92
CA GLY A 19 -10.50 7.62 7.16
C GLY A 19 -9.46 6.55 6.77
N GLY A 20 -9.72 5.28 7.09
CA GLY A 20 -8.86 4.18 6.67
C GLY A 20 -8.83 3.97 5.16
N LYS A 21 -9.97 4.14 4.46
CA LYS A 21 -10.00 4.09 2.99
C LYS A 21 -9.15 5.20 2.37
N ILE A 22 -9.26 6.43 2.88
CA ILE A 22 -8.45 7.56 2.43
C ILE A 22 -6.96 7.29 2.71
N MET A 23 -6.61 6.83 3.91
CA MET A 23 -5.23 6.48 4.28
C MET A 23 -4.63 5.46 3.31
N VAL A 24 -5.32 4.34 3.06
CA VAL A 24 -4.83 3.30 2.15
C VAL A 24 -4.69 3.81 0.72
N ALA A 25 -5.61 4.64 0.24
CA ALA A 25 -5.49 5.27 -1.08
C ALA A 25 -4.25 6.17 -1.17
N MET A 26 -3.99 6.98 -0.13
CA MET A 26 -2.79 7.82 -0.06
C MET A 26 -1.51 6.99 0.00
N MET A 27 -1.49 5.89 0.76
CA MET A 27 -0.34 4.98 0.84
C MET A 27 -0.06 4.30 -0.51
N ASN A 28 -1.11 3.83 -1.19
CA ASN A 28 -0.96 3.21 -2.52
C ASN A 28 -0.44 4.22 -3.55
N PHE A 29 -0.88 5.47 -3.49
CA PHE A 29 -0.40 6.54 -4.37
C PHE A 29 1.03 6.96 -4.03
N GLY A 30 1.34 7.22 -2.76
CA GLY A 30 2.65 7.70 -2.33
C GLY A 30 3.78 6.69 -2.57
N HIS A 31 3.48 5.40 -2.59
CA HIS A 31 4.46 4.35 -2.87
C HIS A 31 4.49 3.88 -4.33
N SER A 32 3.61 4.38 -5.21
CA SER A 32 3.45 3.79 -6.56
C SER A 32 4.71 3.86 -7.41
N ALA A 33 5.41 4.99 -7.40
CA ALA A 33 6.65 5.17 -8.18
C ALA A 33 7.75 4.21 -7.71
N MET A 34 7.91 4.04 -6.40
CA MET A 34 8.88 3.10 -5.82
C MET A 34 8.52 1.65 -6.14
N ALA A 35 7.23 1.30 -6.02
CA ALA A 35 6.75 -0.03 -6.34
C ALA A 35 6.95 -0.36 -7.83
N GLU A 36 6.60 0.55 -8.74
CA GLU A 36 6.80 0.37 -10.18
C GLU A 36 8.28 0.19 -10.53
N TRP A 37 9.16 1.01 -9.94
CA TRP A 37 10.60 0.84 -10.11
C TRP A 37 11.08 -0.54 -9.63
N GLY A 38 10.66 -1.00 -8.46
CA GLY A 38 11.06 -2.31 -7.94
C GLY A 38 10.50 -3.48 -8.76
N LEU A 39 9.23 -3.40 -9.15
CA LEU A 39 8.56 -4.43 -9.96
C LEU A 39 9.17 -4.58 -11.36
N HIS A 40 9.75 -3.52 -11.92
CA HIS A 40 10.44 -3.57 -13.22
C HIS A 40 11.57 -4.61 -13.26
N PHE A 41 12.21 -4.89 -12.12
CA PHE A 41 13.28 -5.87 -12.01
C PHE A 41 12.80 -7.28 -11.67
N LEU A 42 11.52 -7.44 -11.34
CA LEU A 42 10.96 -8.73 -10.94
C LEU A 42 10.47 -9.50 -12.17
N GLN A 43 10.95 -10.74 -12.34
CA GLN A 43 10.52 -11.65 -13.40
C GLN A 43 10.06 -12.98 -12.78
N PRO A 44 8.82 -13.07 -12.25
CA PRO A 44 8.32 -14.29 -11.65
C PRO A 44 8.16 -15.39 -12.71
N ALA A 45 8.41 -16.65 -12.33
CA ALA A 45 8.01 -17.79 -13.14
C ALA A 45 6.47 -17.87 -13.23
N PRO A 46 5.90 -18.47 -14.28
CA PRO A 46 4.44 -18.58 -14.44
C PRO A 46 3.71 -19.29 -13.29
N ASP A 47 4.41 -20.14 -12.53
CA ASP A 47 3.93 -20.91 -11.39
C ASP A 47 4.49 -20.40 -10.05
N ALA A 48 5.15 -19.25 -10.04
CA ALA A 48 5.72 -18.67 -8.83
C ALA A 48 4.62 -18.33 -7.82
N MET A 49 4.82 -18.75 -6.57
CA MET A 49 4.02 -18.31 -5.45
C MET A 49 4.58 -16.99 -4.89
N VAL A 50 3.80 -15.92 -4.98
CA VAL A 50 4.21 -14.57 -4.54
C VAL A 50 3.42 -14.15 -3.30
N LEU A 51 4.13 -13.61 -2.30
CA LEU A 51 3.56 -12.99 -1.11
C LEU A 51 3.83 -11.48 -1.14
N ASP A 52 2.76 -10.69 -1.19
CA ASP A 52 2.84 -9.23 -0.98
C ASP A 52 2.65 -8.93 0.51
N CYS A 53 3.73 -8.52 1.20
CA CYS A 53 3.71 -8.20 2.62
C CYS A 53 3.81 -6.69 2.86
N GLY A 54 2.79 -6.13 3.53
CA GLY A 54 2.78 -4.71 3.90
C GLY A 54 1.43 -4.25 4.44
N CYS A 55 1.42 -3.03 4.98
CA CYS A 55 0.20 -2.38 5.50
C CYS A 55 -0.63 -1.67 4.42
N GLY A 56 -0.21 -1.74 3.16
CA GLY A 56 -0.90 -1.14 2.02
C GLY A 56 -2.20 -1.87 1.65
N GLY A 57 -2.87 -1.38 0.61
CA GLY A 57 -4.15 -1.93 0.14
C GLY A 57 -4.04 -3.04 -0.91
N GLY A 58 -2.89 -3.71 -1.03
CA GLY A 58 -2.66 -4.73 -2.07
C GLY A 58 -2.51 -4.15 -3.49
N ALA A 59 -2.02 -2.92 -3.64
CA ALA A 59 -1.83 -2.32 -4.96
C ALA A 59 -0.73 -3.01 -5.79
N ASN A 60 0.27 -3.61 -5.13
CA ASN A 60 1.38 -4.28 -5.82
C ASN A 60 0.95 -5.63 -6.36
N ILE A 61 0.30 -6.47 -5.54
CA ILE A 61 -0.21 -7.77 -6.02
C ILE A 61 -1.26 -7.63 -7.14
N LYS A 62 -2.02 -6.53 -7.20
CA LYS A 62 -2.96 -6.27 -8.29
C LYS A 62 -2.26 -5.97 -9.64
N LYS A 63 -1.01 -5.52 -9.60
CA LYS A 63 -0.20 -5.17 -10.78
C LYS A 63 0.66 -6.34 -11.28
N LEU A 64 0.89 -7.34 -10.43
CA LEU A 64 1.55 -8.59 -10.75
C LEU A 64 0.58 -9.56 -11.43
#